data_AF-A0A6I7D648-F1
#
_entry.id   AF-A0A6I7D648-F1
#
_cell.length_a   1.000
_cell.length_b   1.000
_cell.length_c   1.000
_cell.angle_alpha   90.00
_cell.angle_beta   90.00
_cell.angle_gamma   90.00
#
_symmetry.space_group_name_H-M   'P 1'
#
loop_
_entity.id
_entity.type
_entity.pdbx_description
1 polymer ?
#
loop_
_entity_poly.entity_id
_entity_poly.type
_entity_poly.pdbx_seq_one_letter_code
_entity_poly.pdbx_strand_id
1 'polypeptide(L)'
;MTTPVRTITFIDSAYPKSHKITEFVWSGRLDKHGQLWFDLHLRSADYYLSEGEDYLDDIDEDESDDEEEYTSLAHWQAPIVWDNYHCCTLSSTYWSDDQGILLSTGNTPFDFDNFITHQFNVDIVPQIDSDEDEERAEVPAFSIYLLGHDACKNHQIHFQRQQDNTYHINWSGKIALFYAGFDEFIHQFSTQLENIPFDGFYFPKSWDLDKAALEFKKVLSHFEHYEFVLINPNSQIKQWKLKYIA
;
A
#
# COMPACT_ATOMS: atom_id res chain seq x y z
N MET A 1 -7.53 -8.22 -25.94
CA MET A 1 -6.80 -8.29 -24.65
C MET A 1 -7.56 -7.41 -23.69
N THR A 2 -8.06 -7.95 -22.58
CA THR A 2 -8.72 -7.18 -21.53
C THR A 2 -7.67 -6.34 -20.80
N THR A 3 -7.99 -5.08 -20.51
CA THR A 3 -7.12 -4.23 -19.67
C THR A 3 -7.02 -4.87 -18.28
N PRO A 4 -5.81 -5.04 -17.70
CA PRO A 4 -5.65 -5.62 -16.37
C PRO A 4 -6.46 -4.83 -15.34
N VAL A 5 -7.20 -5.53 -14.49
CA VAL A 5 -7.99 -4.88 -13.43
C VAL A 5 -7.05 -4.30 -12.38
N ARG A 6 -7.24 -3.02 -12.05
CA ARG A 6 -6.54 -2.32 -10.97
C ARG A 6 -7.52 -1.39 -10.31
N THR A 7 -8.16 -1.86 -9.25
CA THR A 7 -9.22 -1.13 -8.59
C THR A 7 -9.09 -1.16 -7.08
N ILE A 8 -9.65 -0.13 -6.43
CA ILE A 8 -9.91 -0.06 -5.00
C ILE A 8 -11.38 0.26 -4.78
N THR A 9 -12.01 -0.37 -3.81
CA THR A 9 -13.39 -0.10 -3.41
C THR A 9 -13.39 0.28 -1.94
N PHE A 10 -14.03 1.41 -1.63
CA PHE A 10 -14.29 1.85 -0.26
C PHE A 10 -15.70 1.40 0.10
N ILE A 11 -15.82 0.51 1.07
CA ILE A 11 -17.07 -0.20 1.35
C ILE A 11 -18.03 0.74 2.08
N ASP A 12 -19.28 0.79 1.62
CA ASP A 12 -20.36 1.59 2.20
C ASP A 12 -20.08 3.11 2.27
N SER A 13 -19.18 3.63 1.42
CA SER A 13 -18.86 5.06 1.34
C SER A 13 -19.83 5.84 0.44
N ALA A 14 -19.64 7.17 0.38
CA ALA A 14 -20.29 8.04 -0.59
C ALA A 14 -20.09 7.59 -2.05
N TYR A 15 -18.95 6.94 -2.34
CA TYR A 15 -18.58 6.42 -3.65
C TYR A 15 -18.26 4.91 -3.57
N PRO A 16 -19.29 4.04 -3.47
CA PRO A 16 -19.11 2.61 -3.21
C PRO A 16 -18.75 1.81 -4.47
N LYS A 17 -18.83 2.40 -5.66
CA LYS A 17 -18.35 1.79 -6.91
C LYS A 17 -16.82 1.65 -6.87
N SER A 18 -16.29 0.68 -7.61
CA SER A 18 -14.83 0.48 -7.67
C SER A 18 -14.13 1.64 -8.38
N HIS A 19 -13.13 2.19 -7.71
CA HIS A 19 -12.27 3.26 -8.21
C HIS A 19 -11.09 2.67 -8.96
N LYS A 20 -10.74 3.25 -10.12
CA LYS A 20 -9.52 2.88 -10.83
C LYS A 20 -8.29 3.25 -9.98
N ILE A 21 -7.27 2.41 -9.99
CA ILE A 21 -5.95 2.74 -9.46
C ILE A 21 -5.08 3.28 -10.60
N THR A 22 -4.63 4.53 -10.46
CA THR A 22 -3.83 5.25 -11.46
C THR A 22 -2.35 4.93 -11.33
N GLU A 23 -1.89 4.70 -10.10
CA GLU A 23 -0.50 4.33 -9.79
C GLU A 23 -0.51 3.14 -8.83
N PHE A 24 0.25 2.10 -9.18
CA PHE A 24 0.52 0.98 -8.27
C PHE A 24 1.97 0.53 -8.43
N VAL A 25 2.70 0.44 -7.33
CA VAL A 25 4.06 -0.10 -7.30
C VAL A 25 4.16 -1.11 -6.17
N TRP A 26 4.59 -2.32 -6.52
CA TRP A 26 5.10 -3.30 -5.57
C TRP A 26 6.59 -3.47 -5.79
N SER A 27 7.35 -3.14 -4.76
CA SER A 27 8.81 -3.27 -4.73
C SER A 27 9.24 -3.87 -3.39
N GLY A 28 10.54 -4.05 -3.22
CA GLY A 28 11.10 -4.28 -1.90
C GLY A 28 12.31 -3.41 -1.68
N ARG A 29 12.85 -3.45 -0.47
CA ARG A 29 14.09 -2.75 -0.12
C ARG A 29 14.92 -3.51 0.89
N LEU A 30 16.23 -3.32 0.80
CA LEU A 30 17.12 -3.42 1.96
C LEU A 30 17.12 -2.07 2.68
N ASP A 31 16.89 -2.08 3.98
CA ASP A 31 17.06 -0.89 4.80
C ASP A 31 18.52 -0.67 5.20
N LYS A 32 18.78 0.42 5.94
CA LYS A 32 20.11 0.76 6.45
C LYS A 32 20.69 -0.27 7.43
N HIS A 33 19.85 -1.14 7.99
CA HIS A 33 20.20 -2.20 8.93
C HIS A 33 20.38 -3.56 8.26
N GLY A 34 20.19 -3.65 6.93
CA GLY A 34 20.31 -4.89 6.17
C GLY A 34 19.08 -5.79 6.30
N GLN A 35 17.95 -5.26 6.76
CA GLN A 35 16.68 -5.99 6.79
C GLN A 35 15.97 -5.86 5.44
N LEU A 36 15.31 -6.93 5.02
CA LEU A 36 14.59 -7.01 3.76
C LEU A 36 13.10 -6.76 3.98
N TRP A 37 12.53 -5.87 3.17
CA TRP A 37 11.15 -5.45 3.26
C TRP A 37 10.45 -5.50 1.90
N PHE A 38 9.13 -5.71 1.89
CA PHE A 38 8.26 -5.33 0.78
C PHE A 38 7.62 -3.96 1.02
N ASP A 39 7.39 -3.29 -0.10
CA ASP A 39 6.78 -1.97 -0.19
C ASP A 39 5.62 -2.00 -1.18
N LEU A 40 4.53 -1.34 -0.79
CA LEU A 40 3.36 -1.15 -1.64
C LEU A 40 3.01 0.32 -1.64
N HIS A 41 2.74 0.83 -2.84
CA HIS A 41 2.24 2.17 -3.06
C HIS A 41 1.05 2.08 -4.02
N LEU A 42 -0.06 2.71 -3.66
CA LEU A 42 -1.18 2.90 -4.56
C LEU A 42 -1.73 4.33 -4.49
N ARG A 43 -2.19 4.79 -5.64
CA ARG A 43 -3.00 6.01 -5.77
C ARG A 43 -4.27 5.71 -6.58
N SER A 44 -5.43 6.10 -6.07
CA SER A 44 -6.68 5.99 -6.82
C SER A 44 -6.80 7.11 -7.86
N ALA A 45 -7.72 6.93 -8.81
CA ALA A 45 -8.30 8.03 -9.55
C ALA A 45 -9.17 8.89 -8.62
N ASP A 46 -9.62 10.03 -9.14
CA ASP A 46 -10.54 10.88 -8.40
C ASP A 46 -11.87 10.15 -8.14
N TYR A 47 -12.44 10.32 -6.95
CA TYR A 47 -13.53 9.46 -6.46
C TYR A 47 -14.79 9.55 -7.32
N TYR A 48 -15.18 10.78 -7.69
CA TYR A 48 -16.34 11.06 -8.54
C TYR A 48 -16.25 10.42 -9.94
N LEU A 49 -15.05 10.10 -10.43
CA LEU A 49 -14.88 9.41 -11.72
C LEU A 49 -15.43 7.97 -11.69
N SER A 50 -15.64 7.39 -10.52
CA SER A 50 -16.27 6.08 -10.37
C SER A 50 -17.76 6.08 -10.72
N GLU A 51 -18.42 7.24 -10.65
CA GLU A 51 -19.84 7.38 -10.97
C GLU A 51 -20.11 7.51 -12.47
N GLY A 52 -19.13 7.98 -13.25
CA GLY A 52 -19.26 8.10 -14.70
C GLY A 52 -20.27 9.18 -15.10
N GLU A 53 -21.28 8.83 -15.92
CA GLU A 53 -22.33 9.76 -16.34
C GLU A 53 -23.32 10.10 -15.21
N ASP A 54 -23.30 9.35 -14.11
CA ASP A 54 -24.19 9.55 -12.95
C ASP A 54 -23.68 10.67 -12.00
N TYR A 55 -22.47 11.20 -12.20
CA TYR A 55 -21.94 12.28 -11.37
C TYR A 55 -22.65 13.60 -11.65
N LEU A 56 -23.20 14.21 -10.59
CA LEU A 56 -23.81 15.53 -10.63
C LEU A 56 -22.81 16.53 -10.04
N ASP A 57 -22.19 17.34 -10.89
CA ASP A 57 -21.19 18.36 -10.49
C ASP A 57 -21.83 19.52 -9.69
N ASP A 58 -23.14 19.71 -9.86
CA ASP A 58 -23.93 20.76 -9.22
C ASP A 58 -24.82 20.19 -8.11
N ILE A 59 -24.22 19.62 -7.06
CA ILE A 59 -24.96 19.43 -5.80
C ILE A 59 -25.05 20.82 -5.17
N ASP A 60 -26.25 21.43 -5.19
CA ASP A 60 -26.51 22.70 -4.51
C ASP A 60 -26.08 22.57 -3.03
N GLU A 61 -25.00 23.28 -2.66
CA GLU A 61 -24.46 23.34 -1.28
C GLU A 61 -25.48 23.91 -0.27
N ASP A 62 -26.60 24.45 -0.75
CA ASP A 62 -27.64 25.12 0.03
C ASP A 62 -28.71 24.16 0.63
N GLU A 63 -28.66 22.85 0.35
CA GLU A 63 -29.54 21.82 0.95
C GLU A 63 -28.85 20.94 2.02
N SER A 64 -27.72 21.35 2.60
CA SER A 64 -27.23 20.70 3.82
C SER A 64 -28.06 21.17 5.02
N ASP A 65 -29.02 20.37 5.46
CA ASP A 65 -29.66 20.57 6.77
C ASP A 65 -28.55 20.52 7.84
N ASP A 66 -28.38 21.61 8.60
CA ASP A 66 -27.47 21.73 9.76
C ASP A 66 -27.76 20.71 10.90
N GLU A 67 -28.61 19.70 10.66
CA GLU A 67 -29.06 18.67 11.60
C GLU A 67 -28.40 17.29 11.40
N GLU A 68 -27.47 17.12 10.44
CA GLU A 68 -26.75 15.85 10.32
C GLU A 68 -25.85 15.58 11.54
N GLU A 69 -25.96 14.39 12.11
CA GLU A 69 -25.20 13.98 13.29
C GLU A 69 -23.70 13.89 12.94
N TYR A 70 -22.86 14.60 13.69
CA TYR A 70 -21.41 14.60 13.51
C TYR A 70 -20.80 13.24 13.91
N THR A 71 -20.83 12.29 12.98
CA THR A 71 -20.39 10.91 13.18
C THR A 71 -19.46 10.47 12.07
N SER A 72 -18.66 9.45 12.37
CA SER A 72 -17.77 8.80 11.40
C SER A 72 -18.53 8.28 10.17
N LEU A 73 -19.75 7.78 10.36
CA LEU A 73 -20.57 7.26 9.25
C LEU A 73 -21.12 8.39 8.37
N ALA A 74 -21.61 9.48 8.96
CA ALA A 74 -22.09 10.64 8.20
C ALA A 74 -20.97 11.20 7.31
N HIS A 75 -19.77 11.39 7.85
CA HIS A 75 -18.60 11.81 7.07
C HIS A 75 -18.20 10.81 5.98
N TRP A 76 -18.27 9.51 6.26
CA TRP A 76 -17.96 8.46 5.30
C TRP A 76 -18.93 8.43 4.11
N GLN A 77 -20.18 8.83 4.34
CA GLN A 77 -21.26 8.78 3.35
C GLN A 77 -21.53 10.13 2.66
N ALA A 78 -20.92 11.23 3.10
CA ALA A 78 -21.11 12.56 2.54
C ALA A 78 -20.23 12.80 1.28
N PRO A 79 -20.81 12.91 0.05
CA PRO A 79 -20.02 13.11 -1.17
C PRO A 79 -19.13 14.36 -1.13
N ILE A 80 -19.64 15.46 -0.58
CA ILE A 80 -18.91 16.73 -0.43
C ILE A 80 -17.58 16.56 0.33
N VAL A 81 -17.52 15.66 1.31
CA VAL A 81 -16.27 15.39 2.04
C VAL A 81 -15.27 14.72 1.11
N TRP A 82 -15.70 13.68 0.37
CA TRP A 82 -14.85 12.95 -0.56
C TRP A 82 -14.36 13.83 -1.70
N ASP A 83 -15.24 14.65 -2.28
CA ASP A 83 -14.92 15.53 -3.41
C ASP A 83 -13.85 16.55 -3.06
N ASN A 84 -13.79 17.00 -1.80
CA ASN A 84 -12.75 17.91 -1.31
C ASN A 84 -11.35 17.29 -1.26
N TYR A 85 -11.22 15.96 -1.12
CA TYR A 85 -9.92 15.28 -1.04
C TYR A 85 -9.49 14.62 -2.35
N HIS A 86 -10.44 14.44 -3.27
CA HIS A 86 -10.28 13.94 -4.63
C HIS A 86 -9.85 12.48 -4.74
N CYS A 87 -8.73 12.06 -4.15
CA CYS A 87 -8.16 10.73 -4.38
C CYS A 87 -7.43 10.15 -3.16
N CYS A 88 -7.34 8.83 -3.12
CA CYS A 88 -6.69 8.09 -2.06
C CYS A 88 -5.22 7.87 -2.41
N THR A 89 -4.33 8.06 -1.45
CA THR A 89 -2.96 7.53 -1.45
C THR A 89 -2.79 6.57 -0.28
N LEU A 90 -2.39 5.33 -0.53
CA LEU A 90 -2.09 4.33 0.50
C LEU A 90 -0.69 3.78 0.21
N SER A 91 0.24 3.96 1.14
CA SER A 91 1.67 3.79 0.85
C SER A 91 2.52 3.43 2.07
N SER A 92 3.54 2.61 1.85
CA SER A 92 4.65 2.40 2.79
C SER A 92 5.89 3.26 2.49
N THR A 93 5.88 4.04 1.40
CA THR A 93 7.07 4.76 0.91
C THR A 93 6.86 6.24 0.66
N TYR A 94 5.61 6.73 0.77
CA TYR A 94 5.29 8.10 0.38
C TYR A 94 5.64 9.11 1.49
N TRP A 95 5.42 8.74 2.76
CA TRP A 95 5.63 9.63 3.91
C TRP A 95 6.78 9.21 4.83
N SER A 96 7.22 7.95 4.77
CA SER A 96 8.26 7.39 5.64
C SER A 96 9.01 6.26 4.95
N ASP A 97 10.27 6.04 5.36
CA ASP A 97 11.10 4.90 4.94
C ASP A 97 11.06 3.74 5.96
N ASP A 98 10.39 3.95 7.10
CA ASP A 98 10.35 3.02 8.24
C ASP A 98 9.10 2.10 8.21
N GLN A 99 8.31 2.13 7.13
CA GLN A 99 7.06 1.36 6.97
C GLN A 99 7.22 0.16 6.02
N GLY A 100 6.16 -0.61 5.79
CA GLY A 100 6.15 -1.76 4.87
C GLY A 100 6.14 -3.11 5.59
N ILE A 101 6.38 -4.18 4.83
CA ILE A 101 6.23 -5.56 5.31
C ILE A 101 7.61 -6.18 5.49
N LEU A 102 8.00 -6.52 6.71
CA LEU A 102 9.27 -7.17 6.99
C LEU A 102 9.29 -8.61 6.47
N LEU A 103 10.27 -8.94 5.62
CA LEU A 103 10.44 -10.28 5.05
C LEU A 103 11.55 -11.07 5.72
N SER A 104 12.66 -10.41 6.04
CA SER A 104 13.81 -11.07 6.63
C SER A 104 14.69 -10.09 7.40
N THR A 105 15.14 -10.53 8.57
CA THR A 105 16.17 -9.85 9.36
C THR A 105 17.57 -10.47 9.17
N GLY A 106 17.71 -11.43 8.25
CA GLY A 106 18.96 -12.16 7.97
C GLY A 106 19.09 -13.51 8.68
N ASN A 107 18.17 -13.86 9.59
CA ASN A 107 18.15 -15.18 10.22
C ASN A 107 17.65 -16.27 9.27
N THR A 108 16.61 -15.95 8.50
CA THR A 108 16.02 -16.82 7.47
C THR A 108 15.94 -16.02 6.17
N PRO A 109 16.73 -16.37 5.16
CA PRO A 109 16.65 -15.73 3.85
C PRO A 109 15.26 -15.90 3.23
N PHE A 110 14.77 -14.85 2.59
CA PHE A 110 13.52 -14.85 1.85
C PHE A 110 13.70 -15.56 0.50
N ASP A 111 12.77 -16.46 0.19
CA ASP A 111 12.79 -17.27 -1.01
C ASP A 111 11.70 -16.81 -1.99
N PHE A 112 12.11 -15.97 -2.95
CA PHE A 112 11.22 -15.43 -3.98
C PHE A 112 10.82 -16.49 -5.03
N ASP A 113 11.65 -17.52 -5.24
CA ASP A 113 11.33 -18.60 -6.19
C ASP A 113 10.09 -19.36 -5.73
N ASN A 114 10.01 -19.61 -4.42
CA ASN A 114 8.87 -20.29 -3.79
C ASN A 114 7.75 -19.34 -3.33
N PHE A 115 7.84 -18.04 -3.64
CA PHE A 115 6.78 -17.06 -3.38
C PHE A 115 5.67 -17.18 -4.45
N ILE A 116 4.92 -18.29 -4.42
CA ILE A 116 3.87 -18.59 -5.40
C ILE A 116 2.51 -18.10 -4.94
N THR A 117 2.13 -18.44 -3.70
CA THR A 117 0.88 -17.98 -3.09
C THR A 117 1.15 -17.69 -1.62
N HIS A 118 0.89 -16.46 -1.20
CA HIS A 118 1.20 -16.02 0.15
C HIS A 118 0.21 -14.97 0.63
N GLN A 119 -0.12 -14.99 1.92
CA GLN A 119 -0.92 -13.95 2.55
C GLN A 119 -0.15 -13.33 3.71
N PHE A 120 0.05 -12.01 3.63
CA PHE A 120 0.48 -11.23 4.77
C PHE A 120 -0.74 -10.72 5.54
N ASN A 121 -0.67 -10.83 6.87
CA ASN A 121 -1.59 -10.14 7.75
C ASN A 121 -0.76 -9.16 8.58
N VAL A 122 -1.01 -7.86 8.42
CA VAL A 122 -0.13 -6.78 8.93
C VAL A 122 -0.96 -5.77 9.72
N ASP A 123 -0.35 -5.15 10.73
CA ASP A 123 -0.99 -4.22 11.66
C ASP A 123 -2.27 -4.81 12.27
N ILE A 124 -2.21 -6.10 12.64
CA ILE A 124 -3.33 -6.78 13.31
C ILE A 124 -3.31 -6.38 14.78
N VAL A 125 -4.44 -5.89 15.29
CA VAL A 125 -4.60 -5.64 16.72
C VAL A 125 -4.50 -6.96 17.49
N PRO A 126 -3.63 -7.08 18.52
CA PRO A 126 -3.67 -8.25 19.41
C PRO A 126 -5.05 -8.34 20.08
N GLN A 127 -5.70 -9.50 20.05
CA GLN A 127 -7.02 -9.68 20.65
C GLN A 127 -7.02 -9.78 22.18
N ILE A 128 -6.01 -9.26 22.88
CA ILE A 128 -5.93 -9.39 24.34
C ILE A 128 -5.51 -8.07 24.97
N ASP A 129 -6.40 -7.51 25.77
CA ASP A 129 -6.12 -6.52 26.81
C ASP A 129 -4.98 -7.06 27.70
N SER A 130 -3.76 -6.56 27.48
CA SER A 130 -2.74 -6.60 28.51
C SER A 130 -2.30 -5.16 28.78
N ASP A 131 -2.71 -4.66 29.95
CA ASP A 131 -2.40 -3.33 30.51
C ASP A 131 -0.89 -3.13 30.82
N GLU A 132 0.01 -3.83 30.14
CA GLU A 132 1.45 -3.81 30.37
C GLU A 132 2.17 -3.72 29.02
N ASP A 133 2.19 -2.53 28.43
CA ASP A 133 3.32 -1.99 27.64
C ASP A 133 2.96 -0.58 27.14
N GLU A 134 3.12 0.42 28.01
CA GLU A 134 3.14 1.82 27.61
C GLU A 134 4.30 2.09 26.62
N GLU A 135 3.94 2.69 25.49
CA GLU A 135 4.76 3.61 24.69
C GLU A 135 5.94 3.05 23.87
N ARG A 136 5.65 2.13 22.94
CA ARG A 136 6.12 2.35 21.57
C ARG A 136 4.91 2.40 20.66
N ALA A 137 4.61 3.59 20.14
CA ALA A 137 3.73 3.68 18.98
C ALA A 137 4.36 2.83 17.87
N GLU A 138 3.78 1.66 17.62
CA GLU A 138 4.20 0.82 16.50
C GLU A 138 4.05 1.64 15.22
N VAL A 139 5.12 1.71 14.44
CA VAL A 139 5.08 2.36 13.12
C VAL A 139 4.19 1.50 12.24
N PRO A 140 3.05 2.01 11.74
CA PRO A 140 2.15 1.21 10.92
C PRO A 140 2.84 0.85 9.61
N ALA A 141 2.53 -0.34 9.06
CA ALA A 141 3.12 -0.78 7.81
C ALA A 141 2.71 0.10 6.62
N PHE A 142 1.58 0.80 6.71
CA PHE A 142 1.13 1.74 5.70
C PHE A 142 0.53 3.00 6.32
N SER A 143 0.68 4.12 5.63
CA SER A 143 -0.07 5.35 5.89
C SER A 143 -1.07 5.59 4.78
N ILE A 144 -2.16 6.28 5.10
CA ILE A 144 -3.24 6.59 4.16
C ILE A 144 -3.53 8.10 4.17
N TYR A 145 -3.78 8.63 2.98
CA TYR A 145 -4.44 9.91 2.78
C TYR A 145 -5.71 9.63 1.98
N LEU A 146 -6.88 9.80 2.61
CA LEU A 146 -8.18 9.43 2.04
C LEU A 146 -9.16 10.58 2.12
N LEU A 147 -9.60 10.93 3.34
CA LEU A 147 -10.40 12.11 3.66
C LEU A 147 -9.58 13.09 4.52
N GLY A 148 -8.29 13.17 4.21
CA GLY A 148 -7.26 13.79 5.03
C GLY A 148 -6.22 12.76 5.50
N HIS A 149 -5.44 13.12 6.51
CA HIS A 149 -4.46 12.22 7.12
C HIS A 149 -5.14 11.24 8.08
N ASP A 150 -5.69 10.18 7.51
CA ASP A 150 -6.41 9.12 8.22
C ASP A 150 -5.49 7.96 8.64
N ALA A 151 -6.05 6.95 9.28
CA ALA A 151 -5.32 5.76 9.70
C ALA A 151 -5.89 4.49 9.06
N CYS A 152 -5.02 3.51 8.78
CA CYS A 152 -5.41 2.18 8.32
C CYS A 152 -4.69 1.07 9.09
N LYS A 153 -5.37 -0.06 9.30
CA LYS A 153 -4.87 -1.25 10.02
C LYS A 153 -5.52 -2.54 9.52
N ASN A 154 -5.19 -3.67 10.14
CA ASN A 154 -5.77 -4.99 9.87
C ASN A 154 -5.67 -5.38 8.39
N HIS A 155 -4.48 -5.17 7.81
CA HIS A 155 -4.25 -5.44 6.41
C HIS A 155 -4.20 -6.95 6.14
N GLN A 156 -4.90 -7.39 5.10
CA GLN A 156 -4.78 -8.73 4.53
C GLN A 156 -4.35 -8.57 3.08
N ILE A 157 -3.17 -9.08 2.74
CA ILE A 157 -2.57 -8.90 1.42
C ILE A 157 -2.22 -10.28 0.87
N HIS A 158 -2.99 -10.72 -0.12
CA HIS A 158 -2.82 -11.99 -0.78
C HIS A 158 -2.10 -11.81 -2.12
N PHE A 159 -0.97 -12.48 -2.29
CA PHE A 159 -0.20 -12.54 -3.54
C PHE A 159 -0.39 -13.90 -4.19
N GLN A 160 -0.61 -13.91 -5.51
CA GLN A 160 -0.68 -15.11 -6.33
C GLN A 160 0.12 -14.94 -7.63
N ARG A 161 1.21 -15.68 -7.77
CA ARG A 161 2.08 -15.68 -8.97
C ARG A 161 1.35 -16.27 -10.17
N GLN A 162 1.50 -15.60 -11.31
CA GLN A 162 1.00 -15.99 -12.62
C GLN A 162 2.12 -16.63 -13.46
N GLN A 163 1.76 -17.20 -14.61
CA GLN A 163 2.71 -17.92 -15.47
C GLN A 163 3.82 -17.03 -16.06
N ASP A 164 3.56 -15.73 -16.20
CA ASP A 164 4.50 -14.75 -16.76
C ASP A 164 5.31 -14.01 -15.68
N ASN A 165 5.37 -14.57 -14.46
CA ASN A 165 6.01 -13.99 -13.28
C ASN A 165 5.43 -12.64 -12.83
N THR A 166 4.23 -12.28 -13.30
CA THR A 166 3.41 -11.25 -12.68
C THR A 166 2.56 -11.84 -11.54
N TYR A 167 1.87 -10.99 -10.79
CA TYR A 167 1.08 -11.39 -9.63
C TYR A 167 -0.32 -10.81 -9.67
N HIS A 168 -1.29 -11.60 -9.22
CA HIS A 168 -2.56 -11.08 -8.75
C HIS A 168 -2.39 -10.74 -7.28
N ILE A 169 -2.78 -9.54 -6.89
CA ILE A 169 -2.67 -9.04 -5.52
C ILE A 169 -4.05 -8.56 -5.08
N ASN A 170 -4.57 -9.17 -4.02
CA ASN A 170 -5.78 -8.69 -3.35
C ASN A 170 -5.37 -8.10 -2.00
N TRP A 171 -5.75 -6.86 -1.74
CA TRP A 171 -5.42 -6.16 -0.51
C TRP A 171 -6.66 -5.55 0.11
N SER A 172 -6.96 -5.91 1.35
CA SER A 172 -8.01 -5.27 2.15
C SER A 172 -7.46 -4.75 3.46
N GLY A 173 -8.19 -3.82 4.08
CA GLY A 173 -7.88 -3.32 5.41
C GLY A 173 -9.03 -2.51 5.99
N LYS A 174 -8.82 -2.05 7.22
CA LYS A 174 -9.73 -1.19 7.97
C LYS A 174 -9.22 0.24 7.97
N ILE A 175 -10.13 1.22 8.03
CA ILE A 175 -9.85 2.65 8.04
C ILE A 175 -10.56 3.30 9.23
N ALA A 176 -9.90 4.27 9.85
CA ALA A 176 -10.45 5.19 10.83
C ALA A 176 -10.22 6.63 10.34
N LEU A 177 -11.24 7.49 10.45
CA LEU A 177 -11.20 8.88 9.98
C LEU A 177 -10.54 9.81 11.00
N PHE A 178 -9.26 9.54 11.30
CA PHE A 178 -8.48 10.26 12.31
C PHE A 178 -8.43 11.76 12.02
N TYR A 179 -8.43 12.15 10.75
CA TYR A 179 -8.39 13.57 10.38
C TYR A 179 -9.64 14.32 10.87
N ALA A 180 -10.79 13.64 10.87
CA ALA A 180 -12.05 14.16 11.40
C ALA A 180 -12.25 13.86 12.91
N GLY A 181 -11.24 13.31 13.59
CA GLY A 181 -11.30 13.00 15.02
C GLY A 181 -12.00 11.68 15.37
N PHE A 182 -12.25 10.79 14.39
CA PHE A 182 -12.83 9.48 14.62
C PHE A 182 -11.75 8.39 14.57
N ASP A 183 -11.46 7.75 15.71
CA ASP A 183 -10.36 6.79 15.86
C ASP A 183 -10.76 5.32 15.73
N GLU A 184 -12.06 5.05 15.54
CA GLU A 184 -12.59 3.70 15.38
C GLU A 184 -12.34 3.16 13.95
N PHE A 185 -11.69 2.00 13.85
CA PHE A 185 -11.39 1.31 12.59
C PHE A 185 -12.60 0.54 12.03
N ILE A 186 -13.69 1.24 11.73
CA ILE A 186 -14.97 0.65 11.30
C ILE A 186 -15.12 0.59 9.77
N HIS A 187 -14.46 1.50 9.05
CA HIS A 187 -14.53 1.59 7.59
C HIS A 187 -13.60 0.60 6.93
N GLN A 188 -13.84 0.30 5.65
CA GLN A 188 -13.14 -0.78 4.95
C GLN A 188 -12.78 -0.39 3.53
N PHE A 189 -11.66 -0.95 3.06
CA PHE A 189 -11.31 -0.96 1.65
C PHE A 189 -10.95 -2.36 1.18
N SER A 190 -11.07 -2.58 -0.13
CA SER A 190 -10.54 -3.77 -0.80
C SER A 190 -10.02 -3.42 -2.18
N THR A 191 -8.96 -4.08 -2.63
CA THR A 191 -8.37 -3.90 -3.96
C THR A 191 -8.35 -5.19 -4.75
N GLN A 192 -8.35 -5.04 -6.07
CA GLN A 192 -8.08 -6.10 -7.04
C GLN A 192 -7.02 -5.59 -8.00
N LEU A 193 -5.87 -6.27 -8.02
CA LEU A 193 -4.71 -5.87 -8.80
C LEU A 193 -4.22 -7.05 -9.63
N GLU A 194 -4.42 -6.99 -10.94
CA GLU A 194 -4.06 -8.06 -11.86
C GLU A 194 -2.74 -7.78 -12.57
N ASN A 195 -2.00 -8.87 -12.82
CA ASN A 195 -0.78 -8.91 -13.61
C ASN A 195 0.24 -7.84 -13.17
N ILE A 196 0.45 -7.74 -11.86
CA ILE A 196 1.39 -6.80 -11.26
C ILE A 196 2.81 -7.38 -11.36
N PRO A 197 3.74 -6.70 -12.02
CA PRO A 197 5.14 -7.08 -11.95
C PRO A 197 5.75 -6.66 -10.61
N PHE A 198 6.67 -7.46 -10.08
CA PHE A 198 7.54 -7.02 -9.01
C PHE A 198 8.62 -6.09 -9.57
N ASP A 199 8.75 -4.88 -9.01
CA ASP A 199 9.66 -3.88 -9.55
C ASP A 199 11.14 -4.18 -9.23
N GLY A 200 11.41 -4.93 -8.15
CA GLY A 200 12.74 -5.28 -7.67
C GLY A 200 13.03 -4.73 -6.28
N PHE A 201 14.22 -5.06 -5.77
CA PHE A 201 14.70 -4.62 -4.47
C PHE A 201 15.61 -3.40 -4.56
N TYR A 202 15.23 -2.33 -3.89
CA TYR A 202 16.02 -1.12 -3.70
C TYR A 202 16.96 -1.29 -2.50
N PHE A 203 17.95 -0.41 -2.37
CA PHE A 203 18.89 -0.43 -1.24
C PHE A 203 19.45 0.99 -1.00
N PRO A 204 20.12 1.24 0.14
CA PRO A 204 20.58 2.58 0.48
C PRO A 204 21.52 3.15 -0.59
N LYS A 205 21.22 4.37 -1.04
CA LYS A 205 21.98 5.06 -2.12
C LYS A 205 23.47 5.28 -1.79
N SER A 206 23.84 5.17 -0.52
CA SER A 206 25.22 5.30 -0.04
C SER A 206 26.04 4.01 -0.17
N TRP A 207 25.43 2.89 -0.56
CA TRP A 207 26.11 1.61 -0.71
C TRP A 207 26.60 1.42 -2.15
N ASP A 208 27.78 0.82 -2.29
CA ASP A 208 28.24 0.29 -3.57
C ASP A 208 27.61 -1.10 -3.84
N LEU A 209 27.81 -1.61 -5.06
CA LEU A 209 27.24 -2.89 -5.49
C LEU A 209 27.83 -4.08 -4.73
N ASP A 210 29.10 -4.02 -4.34
CA ASP A 210 29.74 -5.13 -3.62
C ASP A 210 29.15 -5.26 -2.21
N LYS A 211 28.98 -4.14 -1.50
CA LYS A 211 28.29 -4.09 -0.22
C LYS A 211 26.84 -4.53 -0.36
N ALA A 212 26.10 -4.00 -1.34
CA ALA A 212 24.71 -4.39 -1.56
C ALA A 212 24.59 -5.90 -1.82
N ALA A 213 25.45 -6.48 -2.66
CA ALA A 213 25.47 -7.91 -2.94
C ALA A 213 25.75 -8.74 -1.69
N LEU A 214 26.70 -8.30 -0.84
CA LEU A 214 27.01 -8.99 0.42
C LEU A 214 25.80 -9.01 1.37
N GLU A 215 25.10 -7.88 1.50
CA GLU A 215 23.93 -7.78 2.38
C GLU A 215 22.73 -8.55 1.83
N PHE A 216 22.45 -8.46 0.52
CA PHE A 216 21.36 -9.23 -0.10
C PHE A 216 21.55 -10.74 0.07
N LYS A 217 22.78 -11.26 -0.04
CA LYS A 217 23.08 -12.69 0.16
C LYS A 217 22.75 -13.20 1.57
N LYS A 218 22.60 -12.32 2.56
CA LYS A 218 22.20 -12.70 3.92
C LYS A 218 20.68 -12.88 4.04
N VAL A 219 19.91 -12.18 3.21
CA VAL A 219 18.45 -12.06 3.34
C VAL A 219 17.67 -12.62 2.16
N LEU A 220 18.32 -12.99 1.06
CA LEU A 220 17.70 -13.61 -0.11
C LEU A 220 18.28 -15.01 -0.35
N SER A 221 17.39 -15.97 -0.57
CA SER A 221 17.73 -17.25 -1.21
C SER A 221 17.94 -17.04 -2.71
N HIS A 222 18.71 -17.93 -3.35
CA HIS A 222 18.89 -17.94 -4.80
C HIS A 222 19.36 -16.60 -5.39
N PHE A 223 20.35 -15.96 -4.76
CA PHE A 223 20.85 -14.65 -5.19
C PHE A 223 21.31 -14.64 -6.66
N GLU A 224 21.73 -15.78 -7.20
CA GLU A 224 22.06 -15.98 -8.61
C GLU A 224 20.89 -15.74 -9.59
N HIS A 225 19.64 -15.72 -9.11
CA HIS A 225 18.44 -15.40 -9.91
C HIS A 225 18.15 -13.90 -9.99
N TYR A 226 19.09 -13.07 -9.55
CA TYR A 226 18.96 -11.63 -9.53
C TYR A 226 20.10 -10.92 -10.26
N GLU A 227 19.80 -9.74 -10.78
CA GLU A 227 20.77 -8.88 -11.45
C GLU A 227 20.63 -7.42 -10.99
N PHE A 228 21.76 -6.73 -10.81
CA PHE A 228 21.75 -5.29 -10.60
C PHE A 228 21.46 -4.54 -11.90
N VAL A 229 20.38 -3.76 -11.90
CA VAL A 229 19.96 -2.96 -13.05
C VAL A 229 19.92 -1.48 -12.71
N LEU A 230 20.25 -0.62 -13.68
CA LEU A 230 20.16 0.83 -13.53
C LEU A 230 18.69 1.28 -13.52
N ILE A 231 18.30 2.04 -12.50
CA ILE A 231 16.93 2.57 -12.36
C ILE A 231 16.64 3.63 -13.44
N ASN A 232 17.60 4.51 -13.69
CA ASN A 232 17.52 5.51 -14.76
C ASN A 232 18.86 5.59 -15.51
N PRO A 233 19.01 4.89 -16.63
CA PRO A 233 20.25 4.89 -17.42
C PRO A 233 20.66 6.29 -17.90
N ASN A 234 19.68 7.17 -18.13
CA ASN A 234 19.88 8.54 -18.63
C ASN A 234 20.24 9.55 -17.52
N SER A 235 20.07 9.17 -16.25
CA SER A 235 20.47 10.00 -15.13
C SER A 235 22.00 10.09 -15.03
N GLN A 236 22.48 11.29 -14.68
CA GLN A 236 23.89 11.50 -14.31
C GLN A 236 24.21 10.85 -12.95
N ILE A 237 23.23 10.77 -12.06
CA ILE A 237 23.34 10.07 -10.79
C ILE A 237 22.93 8.62 -11.03
N LYS A 238 23.91 7.71 -11.03
CA LYS A 238 23.66 6.28 -11.20
C LYS A 238 23.05 5.71 -9.92
N GLN A 239 21.88 5.11 -10.07
CA GLN A 239 21.17 4.39 -9.02
C GLN A 239 20.81 3.01 -9.55
N TRP A 240 20.93 2.03 -8.67
CA TRP A 240 20.77 0.63 -9.00
C TRP A 240 19.67 0.02 -8.13
N LYS A 241 19.03 -1.02 -8.66
CA LYS A 241 18.17 -1.93 -7.91
C LYS A 241 18.53 -3.37 -8.28
N LEU A 242 18.19 -4.30 -7.40
CA LEU A 242 18.33 -5.72 -7.65
C LEU A 242 17.02 -6.26 -8.26
N LYS A 243 17.07 -6.72 -9.50
CA LYS A 243 15.91 -7.22 -10.25
C LYS A 243 15.92 -8.74 -10.28
N TYR A 244 14.78 -9.36 -10.04
CA TYR A 244 14.59 -10.79 -10.24
C TYR A 244 14.47 -11.12 -11.73
N ILE A 245 15.22 -12.12 -12.21
CA ILE A 245 15.35 -12.43 -13.64
C ILE A 245 15.00 -13.89 -14.00
N ALA A 246 14.67 -14.72 -13.01
CA ALA A 246 14.23 -16.11 -13.24
C ALA A 246 12.72 -16.21 -13.49
#